data_AF-A0A3M7G5K2-F1
#
_entry.id   AF-A0A3M7G5K2-F1
#
_cell.length_a   1.000
_cell.length_b   1.000
_cell.length_c   1.000
_cell.angle_alpha   90.00
_cell.angle_beta   90.00
_cell.angle_gamma   90.00
#
_symmetry.space_group_name_H-M   'P 1'
#
loop_
_entity.id
_entity.type
_entity.pdbx_description
1 polymer ?
#
loop_
_entity_poly.entity_id
_entity_poly.type
_entity_poly.pdbx_seq_one_letter_code
_entity_poly.pdbx_strand_id
1 'polypeptide(L)'
;MPGTYEASSSRKLRPPTADTARALTCRTSPAEPQADTDSALFRWRGRSDGGAVKMPISKIHARYVYDSRGNPTVEVDIVTETGLHRAIVPSGASTGMHEACELRDGDKSKWGGKGVTKAVANVNEKIAPELIKANVDVKDQSAVDSLLNKLDGTQNKTNLGANAILGVSMAIAKAAAAEKRVPLYAHISDLAGTKKPYVLPVPFMNVLNGGSHAGGRLAFQEFMIVPRRKLTFASDAPTFTEGMRWGAEVYAKLKALAKKKYGQSAGNVGDEGGVAPDIQTADEALSLITEAIEQAGYIGKMNIAMDVASSEFYKTEEKKYDLDFKNPNSDKSQWVTYEQLAQQYKDLASNVDEFRSTEKAVQNSHGFTKSMP
;
A
#
# COMPACT_ATOMS: atom_id res chain seq x y z
N MET A 1 40.56 10.46 52.13
CA MET A 1 41.30 9.23 51.74
C MET A 1 40.34 8.34 50.98
N PRO A 2 40.59 8.05 49.70
CA PRO A 2 39.74 7.20 48.86
C PRO A 2 40.22 5.74 48.92
N GLY A 3 39.28 4.81 49.04
CA GLY A 3 39.52 3.36 48.93
C GLY A 3 39.40 2.92 47.47
N THR A 4 40.49 2.37 46.95
CA THR A 4 40.67 1.81 45.61
C THR A 4 39.90 0.49 45.44
N TYR A 5 39.14 0.37 44.36
CA TYR A 5 38.70 -0.93 43.84
C TYR A 5 39.57 -1.31 42.64
N GLU A 6 40.38 -2.36 42.81
CA GLU A 6 41.23 -2.95 41.79
C GLU A 6 40.42 -3.74 40.76
N ALA A 7 40.79 -3.55 39.49
CA ALA A 7 40.34 -4.34 38.35
C ALA A 7 41.05 -5.70 38.34
N SER A 8 40.27 -6.80 38.30
CA SER A 8 40.81 -8.14 38.09
C SER A 8 40.72 -8.58 36.63
N SER A 9 41.71 -9.39 36.26
CA SER A 9 42.27 -9.55 34.92
C SER A 9 41.46 -10.41 33.94
N SER A 10 41.61 -10.02 32.67
CA SER A 10 41.43 -10.78 31.43
C SER A 10 41.57 -12.31 31.51
N ARG A 11 40.54 -13.04 31.08
CA ARG A 11 40.69 -14.39 30.50
C ARG A 11 40.67 -14.28 28.98
N LYS A 12 41.84 -14.51 28.37
CA LYS A 12 42.01 -14.71 26.93
C LYS A 12 41.38 -16.05 26.53
N LEU A 13 40.36 -16.01 25.67
CA LEU A 13 39.85 -17.19 24.96
C LEU A 13 40.82 -17.52 23.82
N ARG A 14 41.27 -18.78 23.75
CA ARG A 14 42.10 -19.31 22.65
C ARG A 14 41.28 -19.44 21.35
N PRO A 15 41.87 -19.20 20.17
CA PRO A 15 41.22 -19.50 18.90
C PRO A 15 41.31 -21.02 18.60
N PRO A 16 40.34 -21.60 17.88
CA PRO A 16 40.44 -22.97 17.40
C PRO A 16 41.39 -23.06 16.19
N THR A 17 42.26 -24.07 16.24
CA THR A 17 43.26 -24.41 15.23
C THR A 17 42.63 -25.02 13.97
N ALA A 18 43.17 -24.66 12.82
CA ALA A 18 42.93 -25.29 11.54
C ALA A 18 43.60 -26.67 11.47
N ASP A 19 42.85 -27.71 11.12
CA ASP A 19 43.30 -28.76 10.18
C ASP A 19 42.19 -29.80 9.96
N THR A 20 41.76 -29.93 8.70
CA THR A 20 41.46 -31.19 7.99
C THR A 20 40.93 -30.84 6.61
N ALA A 21 41.86 -30.55 5.70
CA ALA A 21 41.59 -30.55 4.27
C ALA A 21 41.34 -32.01 3.83
N ARG A 22 40.13 -32.32 3.37
CA ARG A 22 39.86 -33.53 2.60
C ARG A 22 39.35 -33.11 1.23
N ALA A 23 40.24 -33.24 0.25
CA ALA A 23 39.96 -33.07 -1.16
C ALA A 23 38.85 -34.03 -1.61
N LEU A 24 37.80 -33.50 -2.20
CA LEU A 24 36.87 -34.27 -3.03
C LEU A 24 37.02 -33.80 -4.48
N THR A 25 37.56 -34.72 -5.27
CA THR A 25 37.81 -34.58 -6.70
C THR A 25 36.50 -34.46 -7.48
N CYS A 26 36.48 -33.51 -8.42
CA CYS A 26 35.49 -33.36 -9.48
C CYS A 26 35.47 -34.62 -10.38
N ARG A 27 34.27 -35.18 -10.63
CA ARG A 27 34.00 -36.07 -11.77
C ARG A 27 32.71 -35.62 -12.45
N THR A 28 32.80 -35.56 -13.77
CA THR A 28 31.81 -35.06 -14.73
C THR A 28 30.86 -36.16 -15.23
N SER A 29 29.58 -35.76 -15.38
CA SER A 29 28.55 -36.22 -16.34
C SER A 29 27.85 -37.59 -16.11
N PRO A 30 26.74 -37.90 -16.83
CA PRO A 30 25.39 -37.31 -16.65
C PRO A 30 24.29 -38.40 -16.57
N ALA A 31 23.15 -38.12 -15.93
CA ALA A 31 21.90 -38.86 -16.18
C ALA A 31 20.69 -38.08 -15.64
N GLU A 32 19.81 -37.64 -16.53
CA GLU A 32 18.46 -37.19 -16.22
C GLU A 32 17.59 -38.40 -15.80
N PRO A 33 16.77 -38.30 -14.75
CA PRO A 33 15.68 -39.25 -14.54
C PRO A 33 14.40 -38.71 -15.21
N GLN A 34 13.88 -39.47 -16.17
CA GLN A 34 12.49 -39.36 -16.63
C GLN A 34 11.54 -39.56 -15.45
N ALA A 35 10.77 -38.52 -15.14
CA ALA A 35 9.64 -38.62 -14.23
C ALA A 35 8.41 -39.10 -15.00
N ASP A 36 8.14 -40.40 -14.91
CA ASP A 36 6.83 -40.97 -15.17
C ASP A 36 6.02 -40.88 -13.86
N THR A 37 5.10 -39.93 -13.80
CA THR A 37 4.02 -39.95 -12.81
C THR A 37 2.74 -39.54 -13.49
N ASP A 38 2.03 -40.58 -13.91
CA ASP A 38 0.61 -40.63 -14.22
C ASP A 38 -0.19 -40.02 -13.04
N SER A 39 -0.34 -38.69 -13.03
CA SER A 39 -1.22 -38.00 -12.09
C SER A 39 -2.63 -38.07 -12.65
N ALA A 40 -3.44 -38.94 -12.04
CA ALA A 40 -4.86 -39.09 -12.29
C ALA A 40 -5.55 -37.71 -12.36
N LEU A 41 -5.77 -37.24 -13.59
CA LEU A 41 -6.62 -36.11 -13.90
C LEU A 41 -8.02 -36.45 -13.43
N PHE A 42 -8.47 -35.77 -12.38
CA PHE A 42 -9.86 -35.76 -11.96
C PHE A 42 -10.68 -35.11 -13.09
N ARG A 43 -11.07 -35.90 -14.09
CA ARG A 43 -12.01 -35.50 -15.14
C ARG A 43 -13.38 -35.32 -14.51
N TRP A 44 -13.65 -34.12 -14.00
CA TRP A 44 -15.01 -33.69 -13.76
C TRP A 44 -15.75 -33.70 -15.10
N ARG A 45 -16.70 -34.63 -15.24
CA ARG A 45 -17.58 -34.70 -16.42
C ARG A 45 -18.37 -33.41 -16.48
N GLY A 46 -17.97 -32.52 -17.40
CA GLY A 46 -18.77 -31.36 -17.77
C GLY A 46 -20.13 -31.85 -18.28
N ARG A 47 -21.19 -31.52 -17.55
CA ARG A 47 -22.51 -31.42 -18.16
C ARG A 47 -22.49 -30.17 -19.05
N SER A 48 -22.29 -30.38 -20.33
CA SER A 48 -22.93 -29.54 -21.35
C SER A 48 -24.42 -29.84 -21.30
N ASP A 49 -25.24 -28.82 -21.00
CA ASP A 49 -26.48 -28.49 -21.73
C ASP A 49 -27.34 -27.48 -20.95
N GLY A 50 -27.71 -26.38 -21.61
CA GLY A 50 -29.00 -25.70 -21.43
C GLY A 50 -29.15 -24.66 -20.32
N GLY A 51 -28.90 -23.39 -20.64
CA GLY A 51 -29.19 -22.21 -19.79
C GLY A 51 -27.98 -21.80 -18.94
N ALA A 52 -27.68 -20.50 -18.87
CA ALA A 52 -26.64 -20.00 -17.98
C ALA A 52 -27.07 -20.28 -16.53
N VAL A 53 -26.66 -21.41 -15.97
CA VAL A 53 -26.91 -21.74 -14.57
C VAL A 53 -26.12 -20.76 -13.74
N LYS A 54 -26.88 -19.89 -13.09
CA LYS A 54 -26.39 -18.85 -12.20
C LYS A 54 -25.85 -19.50 -10.94
N MET A 55 -24.60 -19.20 -10.56
CA MET A 55 -23.98 -19.76 -9.36
C MET A 55 -24.55 -19.09 -8.11
N PRO A 56 -25.27 -19.81 -7.24
CA PRO A 56 -25.84 -19.21 -6.05
C PRO A 56 -24.77 -18.93 -5.00
N ILE A 57 -24.95 -17.82 -4.28
CA ILE A 57 -24.19 -17.55 -3.05
C ILE A 57 -24.81 -18.38 -1.93
N SER A 58 -24.06 -19.33 -1.37
CA SER A 58 -24.58 -20.23 -0.33
C SER A 58 -24.41 -19.66 1.08
N LYS A 59 -23.37 -18.84 1.30
CA LYS A 59 -23.13 -18.19 2.59
C LYS A 59 -22.34 -16.90 2.42
N ILE A 60 -22.69 -15.91 3.23
CA ILE A 60 -21.92 -14.68 3.43
C ILE A 60 -21.65 -14.57 4.92
N HIS A 61 -20.41 -14.27 5.29
CA HIS A 61 -20.07 -14.04 6.70
C HIS A 61 -18.93 -13.05 6.83
N ALA A 62 -19.10 -12.08 7.72
CA ALA A 62 -18.08 -11.11 8.08
C ALA A 62 -17.59 -11.30 9.52
N ARG A 63 -16.33 -10.91 9.71
CA ARG A 63 -15.66 -10.81 11.01
C ARG A 63 -14.79 -9.57 11.05
N TYR A 64 -14.36 -9.17 12.25
CA TYR A 64 -13.30 -8.19 12.38
C TYR A 64 -11.94 -8.90 12.43
N VAL A 65 -10.93 -8.27 11.83
CA VAL A 65 -9.51 -8.67 11.88
C VAL A 65 -8.68 -7.42 12.18
N TYR A 66 -7.36 -7.57 12.38
CA TYR A 66 -6.47 -6.42 12.60
C TYR A 66 -5.75 -6.01 11.31
N ASP A 67 -5.69 -4.71 11.06
CA ASP A 67 -4.88 -4.12 9.99
C ASP A 67 -3.38 -4.08 10.39
N SER A 68 -2.53 -3.58 9.48
CA SER A 68 -1.08 -3.48 9.70
C SER A 68 -0.68 -2.58 10.87
N ARG A 69 -1.58 -1.72 11.35
CA ARG A 69 -1.38 -0.81 12.48
C ARG A 69 -2.02 -1.33 13.77
N GLY A 70 -2.58 -2.54 13.75
CA GLY A 70 -3.26 -3.14 14.89
C GLY A 70 -4.66 -2.58 15.17
N ASN A 71 -5.27 -1.84 14.23
CA ASN A 71 -6.65 -1.39 14.35
C ASN A 71 -7.63 -2.44 13.78
N PRO A 72 -8.84 -2.58 14.32
CA PRO A 72 -9.86 -3.44 13.73
C PRO A 72 -10.23 -3.02 12.31
N THR A 73 -10.46 -3.98 11.41
CA THR A 73 -11.05 -3.79 10.08
C THR A 73 -11.96 -4.97 9.71
N VAL A 74 -12.73 -4.84 8.63
CA VAL A 74 -13.73 -5.82 8.18
C VAL A 74 -13.11 -6.83 7.22
N GLU A 75 -13.34 -8.12 7.48
CA GLU A 75 -13.07 -9.23 6.56
C GLU A 75 -14.40 -9.93 6.22
N VAL A 76 -14.60 -10.24 4.94
CA VAL A 76 -15.81 -10.92 4.43
C VAL A 76 -15.43 -12.19 3.68
N ASP A 77 -16.16 -13.26 3.99
CA ASP A 77 -16.18 -14.53 3.26
C ASP A 77 -17.47 -14.67 2.47
N ILE A 78 -17.33 -15.05 1.20
CA ILE A 78 -18.42 -15.48 0.31
C ILE A 78 -18.19 -16.94 -0.04
N VAL A 79 -19.19 -17.79 0.15
CA VAL A 79 -19.14 -19.21 -0.24
C VAL A 79 -20.04 -19.43 -1.45
N THR A 80 -19.49 -20.07 -2.46
CA THR A 80 -20.18 -20.51 -3.69
C THR A 80 -19.80 -21.96 -3.97
N GLU A 81 -20.27 -22.54 -5.07
CA GLU A 81 -19.86 -23.88 -5.51
C GLU A 81 -18.36 -23.97 -5.83
N THR A 82 -17.70 -22.85 -6.14
CA THR A 82 -16.25 -22.81 -6.40
C THR A 82 -15.41 -22.72 -5.13
N GLY A 83 -16.05 -22.64 -3.95
CA GLY A 83 -15.38 -22.57 -2.65
C GLY A 83 -15.57 -21.25 -1.92
N LEU A 84 -14.64 -20.96 -1.01
CA LEU A 84 -14.63 -19.77 -0.16
C LEU A 84 -13.77 -18.66 -0.79
N HIS A 85 -14.34 -17.47 -0.90
CA HIS A 85 -13.72 -16.27 -1.45
C HIS A 85 -13.67 -15.18 -0.39
N ARG A 86 -12.47 -14.72 -0.05
CA ARG A 86 -12.24 -13.82 1.09
C ARG A 86 -11.70 -12.47 0.67
N ALA A 87 -12.17 -11.40 1.29
CA ALA A 87 -11.59 -10.06 1.15
C ALA A 87 -11.49 -9.35 2.50
N ILE A 88 -10.38 -8.63 2.70
CA ILE A 88 -10.14 -7.74 3.85
C ILE A 88 -10.15 -6.32 3.33
N VAL A 89 -10.80 -5.42 4.04
CA VAL A 89 -10.88 -4.00 3.67
C VAL A 89 -9.75 -3.21 4.33
N PRO A 90 -9.01 -2.36 3.59
CA PRO A 90 -7.99 -1.49 4.18
C PRO A 90 -8.63 -0.34 4.97
N SER A 91 -7.82 0.34 5.78
CA SER A 91 -8.21 1.57 6.47
C SER A 91 -7.14 2.65 6.28
N GLY A 92 -7.55 3.88 5.97
CA GLY A 92 -6.67 5.03 5.81
C GLY A 92 -6.22 5.63 7.16
N ALA A 93 -5.16 6.44 7.15
CA ALA A 93 -4.81 7.34 8.26
C ALA A 93 -5.37 8.75 8.03
N SER A 94 -5.20 9.25 6.81
CA SER A 94 -5.59 10.59 6.36
C SER A 94 -6.82 10.50 5.46
N THR A 95 -8.01 10.42 6.07
CA THR A 95 -9.27 10.31 5.32
C THR A 95 -9.71 11.68 4.80
N GLY A 96 -9.82 11.83 3.48
CA GLY A 96 -10.33 13.05 2.85
C GLY A 96 -11.81 13.32 3.15
N MET A 97 -12.21 14.60 3.17
CA MET A 97 -13.59 15.01 3.50
C MET A 97 -14.69 14.51 2.54
N HIS A 98 -14.29 13.98 1.38
CA HIS A 98 -15.20 13.46 0.35
C HIS A 98 -15.16 11.94 0.23
N GLU A 99 -14.41 11.25 1.10
CA GLU A 99 -14.37 9.79 1.11
C GLU A 99 -15.71 9.20 1.57
N ALA A 100 -16.01 8.00 1.06
CA ALA A 100 -17.14 7.24 1.56
C ALA A 100 -16.91 6.84 3.02
N CYS A 101 -17.98 6.77 3.80
CA CYS A 101 -17.89 6.61 5.25
C CYS A 101 -17.35 5.23 5.65
N GLU A 102 -16.16 5.19 6.26
CA GLU A 102 -15.72 4.04 7.03
C GLU A 102 -16.52 3.99 8.36
N LEU A 103 -17.41 3.00 8.50
CA LEU A 103 -18.24 2.90 9.70
C LEU A 103 -17.44 2.30 10.87
N ARG A 104 -17.20 3.12 11.89
CA ARG A 104 -16.58 2.76 13.17
C ARG A 104 -17.59 2.73 14.31
N ASP A 105 -17.28 1.99 15.37
CA ASP A 105 -18.18 1.79 16.50
C ASP A 105 -18.33 3.06 17.36
N GLY A 106 -17.26 3.85 17.51
CA GLY A 106 -17.22 5.05 18.34
C GLY A 106 -17.14 4.79 19.85
N ASP A 107 -17.14 3.52 20.27
CA ASP A 107 -16.99 3.12 21.68
C ASP A 107 -15.55 3.33 22.16
N LYS A 108 -15.30 4.45 22.83
CA LYS A 108 -13.96 4.82 23.33
C LYS A 108 -13.38 3.80 24.33
N SER A 109 -14.21 2.96 24.95
CA SER A 109 -13.73 1.90 25.85
C SER A 109 -13.04 0.76 25.12
N LYS A 110 -13.20 0.65 23.79
CA LYS A 110 -12.64 -0.42 22.95
C LYS A 110 -11.89 0.14 21.75
N TRP A 111 -10.61 -0.21 21.60
CA TRP A 111 -9.75 0.26 20.51
C TRP A 111 -9.76 1.79 20.32
N GLY A 112 -9.99 2.55 21.40
CA GLY A 112 -10.12 4.01 21.34
C GLY A 112 -11.25 4.50 20.42
N GLY A 113 -12.32 3.72 20.22
CA GLY A 113 -13.43 4.05 19.33
C GLY A 113 -13.34 3.47 17.92
N LYS A 114 -12.23 2.79 17.58
CA LYS A 114 -11.96 2.28 16.23
C LYS A 114 -12.51 0.88 15.96
N GLY A 115 -13.38 0.34 16.82
CA GLY A 115 -14.07 -0.93 16.55
C GLY A 115 -14.87 -0.88 15.23
N VAL A 116 -15.11 -2.04 14.62
CA VAL A 116 -15.90 -2.20 13.37
C VAL A 116 -17.04 -3.21 13.54
N THR A 117 -17.46 -3.47 14.77
CA THR A 117 -18.49 -4.48 15.06
C THR A 117 -19.84 -4.13 14.44
N LYS A 118 -20.18 -2.84 14.34
CA LYS A 118 -21.38 -2.37 13.61
C LYS A 118 -21.32 -2.69 12.12
N ALA A 119 -20.18 -2.46 11.46
CA ALA A 119 -20.00 -2.78 10.06
C ALA A 119 -20.06 -4.29 9.80
N VAL A 120 -19.44 -5.10 10.68
CA VAL A 120 -19.53 -6.57 10.64
C VAL A 120 -20.97 -7.05 10.80
N ALA A 121 -21.72 -6.49 11.76
CA ALA A 121 -23.13 -6.79 11.95
C ALA A 121 -23.97 -6.40 10.73
N ASN A 122 -23.72 -5.24 10.12
CA ASN A 122 -24.37 -4.84 8.87
C ASN A 122 -24.16 -5.85 7.74
N VAL A 123 -22.95 -6.42 7.59
CA VAL A 123 -22.73 -7.49 6.61
C VAL A 123 -23.55 -8.74 6.95
N ASN A 124 -23.44 -9.23 8.20
CA ASN A 124 -24.04 -10.49 8.61
C ASN A 124 -25.57 -10.46 8.67
N GLU A 125 -26.15 -9.35 9.12
CA GLU A 125 -27.57 -9.25 9.47
C GLU A 125 -28.41 -8.53 8.41
N LYS A 126 -27.79 -7.70 7.57
CA LYS A 126 -28.50 -6.91 6.56
C LYS A 126 -28.10 -7.29 5.13
N ILE A 127 -26.80 -7.25 4.82
CA ILE A 127 -26.33 -7.51 3.46
C ILE A 127 -26.48 -8.99 3.09
N ALA A 128 -26.02 -9.89 3.96
CA ALA A 128 -26.01 -11.33 3.73
C ALA A 128 -27.40 -11.89 3.36
N PRO A 129 -28.47 -11.70 4.17
CA PRO A 129 -29.78 -12.24 3.83
C PRO A 129 -30.35 -11.66 2.53
N GLU A 130 -30.22 -10.36 2.30
CA GLU A 130 -30.77 -9.70 1.11
C GLU A 130 -30.04 -10.09 -0.17
N LEU A 131 -28.70 -10.19 -0.15
CA LEU A 131 -27.93 -10.56 -1.34
C LEU A 131 -28.16 -12.03 -1.73
N ILE A 132 -28.21 -12.94 -0.74
CA ILE A 132 -28.55 -14.36 -0.98
C ILE A 132 -29.97 -14.48 -1.53
N LYS A 133 -30.94 -13.79 -0.92
CA LYS A 133 -32.34 -13.79 -1.38
C LYS A 133 -32.51 -13.23 -2.78
N ALA A 134 -31.81 -12.14 -3.10
CA ALA A 134 -31.86 -11.50 -4.41
C ALA A 134 -31.33 -12.41 -5.52
N ASN A 135 -30.59 -13.47 -5.18
CA ASN A 135 -30.16 -14.44 -6.16
C ASN A 135 -28.88 -13.99 -6.88
N VAL A 136 -28.61 -12.69 -7.04
CA VAL A 136 -27.80 -12.03 -8.11
C VAL A 136 -26.60 -12.84 -8.62
N ASP A 137 -26.42 -12.87 -9.95
CA ASP A 137 -25.29 -13.58 -10.57
C ASP A 137 -23.99 -12.90 -10.14
N VAL A 138 -23.06 -13.65 -9.52
CA VAL A 138 -21.79 -13.11 -9.05
C VAL A 138 -20.96 -12.52 -10.18
N LYS A 139 -21.14 -12.98 -11.43
CA LYS A 139 -20.46 -12.43 -12.62
C LYS A 139 -20.95 -11.04 -13.02
N ASP A 140 -22.14 -10.64 -12.57
CA ASP A 140 -22.72 -9.31 -12.77
C ASP A 140 -22.37 -8.41 -11.57
N GLN A 141 -21.11 -8.00 -11.52
CA GLN A 141 -20.57 -7.14 -10.47
C GLN A 141 -21.37 -5.83 -10.34
N SER A 142 -21.81 -5.25 -11.47
CA SER A 142 -22.58 -4.02 -11.48
C SER A 142 -23.95 -4.20 -10.82
N ALA A 143 -24.64 -5.32 -11.05
CA ALA A 143 -25.91 -5.61 -10.38
C ALA A 143 -25.73 -5.84 -8.88
N VAL A 144 -24.68 -6.56 -8.47
CA VAL A 144 -24.37 -6.77 -7.05
C VAL A 144 -24.08 -5.43 -6.36
N ASP A 145 -23.16 -4.63 -6.90
CA ASP A 145 -22.78 -3.36 -6.28
C ASP A 145 -23.94 -2.36 -6.28
N SER A 146 -24.78 -2.37 -7.32
CA SER A 146 -26.02 -1.57 -7.35
C SER A 146 -26.99 -1.97 -6.26
N LEU A 147 -27.15 -3.27 -6.00
CA LEU A 147 -27.98 -3.77 -4.91
C LEU A 147 -27.42 -3.35 -3.54
N LEU A 148 -26.10 -3.46 -3.33
CA LEU A 148 -25.46 -3.03 -2.09
C LEU A 148 -25.62 -1.53 -1.83
N ASN A 149 -25.41 -0.70 -2.86
CA ASN A 149 -25.61 0.75 -2.77
C ASN A 149 -27.08 1.11 -2.52
N LYS A 150 -28.02 0.41 -3.17
CA LYS A 150 -29.46 0.61 -2.93
C LYS A 150 -29.88 0.20 -1.52
N LEU A 151 -29.31 -0.89 -1.01
CA LEU A 151 -29.60 -1.37 0.35
C LEU A 151 -29.10 -0.39 1.41
N ASP A 152 -27.97 0.27 1.17
CA ASP A 152 -27.50 1.36 2.02
C ASP A 152 -28.41 2.60 1.92
N GLY A 153 -28.73 3.01 0.69
CA GLY A 153 -29.67 4.10 0.43
C GLY A 153 -29.12 5.51 0.67
N THR A 154 -27.82 5.67 0.98
CA THR A 154 -27.19 6.97 1.20
C THR A 154 -26.10 7.24 0.18
N GLN A 155 -25.83 8.53 -0.08
CA GLN A 155 -24.78 8.94 -1.02
C GLN A 155 -23.38 8.51 -0.56
N ASN A 156 -23.09 8.64 0.75
CA ASN A 156 -21.77 8.40 1.32
C ASN A 156 -21.64 7.06 2.06
N LYS A 157 -22.57 6.12 1.86
CA LYS A 157 -22.53 4.78 2.46
C LYS A 157 -22.55 4.79 3.99
N THR A 158 -23.26 5.73 4.60
CA THR A 158 -23.25 5.97 6.05
C THR A 158 -24.14 4.99 6.84
N ASN A 159 -25.09 4.31 6.18
CA ASN A 159 -26.01 3.40 6.87
C ASN A 159 -25.39 2.02 7.10
N LEU A 160 -24.76 1.46 6.07
CA LEU A 160 -24.09 0.15 6.13
C LEU A 160 -22.60 0.28 6.41
N GLY A 161 -21.97 1.38 5.99
CA GLY A 161 -20.53 1.56 6.00
C GLY A 161 -19.91 1.15 4.67
N ALA A 162 -19.07 2.01 4.11
CA ALA A 162 -18.30 1.71 2.91
C ALA A 162 -17.40 0.48 3.09
N ASN A 163 -16.87 0.28 4.30
CA ASN A 163 -16.09 -0.89 4.69
C ASN A 163 -16.90 -2.19 4.73
N ALA A 164 -18.19 -2.15 5.03
CA ALA A 164 -19.06 -3.32 4.91
C ALA A 164 -19.32 -3.66 3.42
N ILE A 165 -19.70 -2.65 2.64
CA ILE A 165 -20.04 -2.78 1.22
C ILE A 165 -18.84 -3.25 0.40
N LEU A 166 -17.68 -2.63 0.58
CA LEU A 166 -16.46 -2.93 -0.16
C LEU A 166 -15.96 -4.35 0.12
N GLY A 167 -16.06 -4.83 1.37
CA GLY A 167 -15.67 -6.18 1.73
C GLY A 167 -16.48 -7.24 0.97
N VAL A 168 -17.80 -7.05 0.87
CA VAL A 168 -18.69 -7.93 0.09
C VAL A 168 -18.39 -7.82 -1.39
N SER A 169 -18.28 -6.60 -1.93
CA SER A 169 -17.99 -6.33 -3.35
C SER A 169 -16.70 -7.03 -3.83
N MET A 170 -15.61 -6.89 -3.07
CA MET A 170 -14.31 -7.52 -3.39
C MET A 170 -14.36 -9.04 -3.31
N ALA A 171 -15.06 -9.61 -2.32
CA ALA A 171 -15.19 -11.05 -2.18
C ALA A 171 -16.04 -11.66 -3.31
N ILE A 172 -17.07 -10.94 -3.79
CA ILE A 172 -17.86 -11.31 -4.96
C ILE A 172 -17.02 -11.27 -6.24
N ALA A 173 -16.20 -10.23 -6.46
CA ALA A 173 -15.30 -10.17 -7.62
C ALA A 173 -14.35 -11.39 -7.67
N LYS A 174 -13.87 -11.85 -6.51
CA LYS A 174 -13.07 -13.09 -6.41
C LYS A 174 -13.88 -14.33 -6.76
N ALA A 175 -15.11 -14.43 -6.26
CA ALA A 175 -16.03 -15.53 -6.59
C ALA A 175 -16.33 -15.59 -8.09
N ALA A 176 -16.61 -14.44 -8.71
CA ALA A 176 -16.86 -14.30 -10.14
C ALA A 176 -15.65 -14.70 -11.00
N ALA A 177 -14.44 -14.32 -10.60
CA ALA A 177 -13.21 -14.73 -11.26
C ALA A 177 -13.03 -16.26 -11.19
N ALA A 178 -13.30 -16.86 -10.02
CA ALA A 178 -13.23 -18.30 -9.84
C ALA A 178 -14.28 -19.06 -10.66
N GLU A 179 -15.52 -18.58 -10.73
CA GLU A 179 -16.56 -19.13 -11.60
C GLU A 179 -16.16 -19.08 -13.08
N LYS A 180 -15.59 -17.94 -13.52
CA LYS A 180 -15.07 -17.77 -14.88
C LYS A 180 -13.78 -18.57 -15.14
N ARG A 181 -13.17 -19.15 -14.11
CA ARG A 181 -11.86 -19.85 -14.16
C ARG A 181 -10.76 -18.97 -14.75
N VAL A 182 -10.78 -17.69 -14.41
CA VAL A 182 -9.77 -16.71 -14.78
C VAL A 182 -9.15 -16.10 -13.53
N PRO A 183 -7.90 -15.64 -13.58
CA PRO A 183 -7.33 -14.91 -12.46
C PRO A 183 -8.08 -13.59 -12.25
N LEU A 184 -8.09 -13.10 -11.00
CA LEU A 184 -8.82 -11.89 -10.61
C LEU A 184 -8.49 -10.67 -11.48
N TYR A 185 -7.21 -10.47 -11.84
CA TYR A 185 -6.80 -9.34 -12.68
C TYR A 185 -7.46 -9.37 -14.07
N ALA A 186 -7.68 -10.56 -14.64
CA ALA A 186 -8.33 -10.71 -15.93
C ALA A 186 -9.83 -10.43 -15.82
N HIS A 187 -10.46 -10.90 -14.74
CA HIS A 187 -11.85 -10.57 -14.45
C HIS A 187 -12.07 -9.05 -14.27
N ILE A 188 -11.19 -8.38 -13.51
CA ILE A 188 -11.24 -6.91 -13.35
C ILE A 188 -11.02 -6.21 -14.69
N SER A 189 -10.08 -6.70 -15.52
CA SER A 189 -9.87 -6.17 -16.87
C SER A 189 -11.13 -6.25 -17.73
N ASP A 190 -11.86 -7.37 -17.68
CA ASP A 190 -13.11 -7.55 -18.43
C ASP A 190 -14.19 -6.59 -17.94
N LEU A 191 -14.32 -6.40 -16.62
CA LEU A 191 -15.26 -5.43 -16.02
C LEU A 191 -14.95 -3.99 -16.43
N ALA A 192 -13.66 -3.65 -16.50
CA ALA A 192 -13.20 -2.32 -16.87
C ALA A 192 -13.21 -2.06 -18.39
N GLY A 193 -13.47 -3.08 -19.22
CA GLY A 193 -13.37 -2.98 -20.68
C GLY A 193 -11.93 -2.77 -21.18
N THR A 194 -10.94 -3.16 -20.38
CA THR A 194 -9.52 -2.98 -20.69
C THR A 194 -9.06 -4.02 -21.71
N LYS A 195 -8.28 -3.60 -22.71
CA LYS A 195 -7.76 -4.47 -23.77
C LYS A 195 -6.43 -5.11 -23.38
N LYS A 196 -6.20 -6.33 -23.88
CA LYS A 196 -4.89 -6.99 -23.88
C LYS A 196 -3.92 -6.26 -24.84
N PRO A 197 -2.59 -6.37 -24.64
CA PRO A 197 -1.92 -7.09 -23.55
C PRO A 197 -2.09 -6.39 -22.19
N TYR A 198 -2.11 -7.18 -21.11
CA TYR A 198 -2.08 -6.62 -19.76
C TYR A 198 -0.74 -5.96 -19.48
N VAL A 199 -0.76 -4.87 -18.73
CA VAL A 199 0.43 -4.06 -18.41
C VAL A 199 0.74 -4.23 -16.93
N LEU A 200 1.99 -4.60 -16.62
CA LEU A 200 2.48 -4.53 -15.25
C LEU A 200 2.83 -3.07 -14.90
N PRO A 201 2.45 -2.58 -13.70
CA PRO A 201 2.69 -1.20 -13.33
C PRO A 201 4.17 -0.93 -13.04
N VAL A 202 4.57 0.34 -13.08
CA VAL A 202 5.83 0.78 -12.47
C VAL A 202 5.60 0.87 -10.95
N PRO A 203 6.41 0.21 -10.11
CA PRO A 203 6.21 0.28 -8.67
C PRO A 203 6.64 1.66 -8.13
N PHE A 204 5.78 2.28 -7.33
CA PHE A 204 6.08 3.46 -6.53
C PHE A 204 6.27 2.97 -5.10
N MET A 205 7.50 3.01 -4.61
CA MET A 205 7.85 2.40 -3.32
C MET A 205 8.14 3.51 -2.33
N ASN A 206 7.25 3.70 -1.35
CA ASN A 206 7.49 4.63 -0.24
C ASN A 206 8.69 4.14 0.57
N VAL A 207 9.74 4.95 0.66
CA VAL A 207 11.00 4.59 1.31
C VAL A 207 11.38 5.50 2.47
N LEU A 208 10.74 6.66 2.59
CA LEU A 208 10.98 7.61 3.67
C LEU A 208 9.68 8.33 4.03
N ASN A 209 9.36 8.31 5.32
CA ASN A 209 8.09 8.82 5.85
C ASN A 209 8.30 10.14 6.58
N GLY A 210 7.38 11.08 6.36
CA GLY A 210 7.19 12.30 7.12
C GLY A 210 5.70 12.49 7.45
N GLY A 211 5.25 13.74 7.56
CA GLY A 211 3.83 14.09 7.78
C GLY A 211 3.20 13.34 8.96
N SER A 212 1.96 12.89 8.80
CA SER A 212 1.23 12.13 9.83
C SER A 212 1.73 10.70 10.01
N HIS A 213 2.61 10.20 9.13
CA HIS A 213 3.14 8.83 9.15
C HIS A 213 4.47 8.69 9.92
N ALA A 214 5.03 9.79 10.43
CA ALA A 214 6.28 9.79 11.19
C ALA A 214 6.32 10.88 12.26
N GLY A 215 6.99 10.59 13.38
CA GLY A 215 7.10 11.51 14.52
C GLY A 215 8.11 12.66 14.36
N GLY A 216 8.91 12.67 13.29
CA GLY A 216 9.87 13.76 12.98
C GLY A 216 9.17 15.03 12.50
N ARG A 217 9.92 16.10 12.21
CA ARG A 217 9.35 17.42 11.86
C ARG A 217 9.01 17.61 10.38
N LEU A 218 9.55 16.78 9.49
CA LEU A 218 9.25 16.78 8.05
C LEU A 218 7.74 16.81 7.78
N ALA A 219 7.27 17.86 7.10
CA ALA A 219 5.84 18.03 6.82
C ALA A 219 5.31 17.10 5.73
N PHE A 220 6.10 16.85 4.68
CA PHE A 220 5.67 16.04 3.54
C PHE A 220 5.55 14.57 3.97
N GLN A 221 4.50 13.88 3.52
CA GLN A 221 4.12 12.58 4.08
C GLN A 221 4.99 11.44 3.56
N GLU A 222 5.28 11.39 2.26
CA GLU A 222 5.90 10.23 1.64
C GLU A 222 6.91 10.65 0.57
N PHE A 223 8.05 9.97 0.57
CA PHE A 223 9.06 10.07 -0.48
C PHE A 223 9.28 8.67 -1.04
N MET A 224 8.90 8.51 -2.30
CA MET A 224 8.89 7.25 -3.01
C MET A 224 10.03 7.19 -4.02
N ILE A 225 10.59 6.00 -4.23
CA ILE A 225 11.48 5.73 -5.37
C ILE A 225 10.71 5.00 -6.48
N VAL A 226 11.05 5.31 -7.73
CA VAL A 226 10.34 4.87 -8.92
C VAL A 226 11.36 4.45 -9.99
N PRO A 227 11.45 3.17 -10.40
CA PRO A 227 12.49 2.69 -11.32
C PRO A 227 12.22 3.15 -12.76
N ARG A 228 12.55 4.41 -13.05
CA ARG A 228 12.21 5.17 -14.25
C ARG A 228 13.22 6.31 -14.45
N ARG A 229 13.58 6.60 -15.71
CA ARG A 229 14.60 7.58 -16.15
C ARG A 229 14.00 8.84 -16.76
N LYS A 230 12.77 8.76 -17.30
CA LYS A 230 12.11 9.87 -18.01
C LYS A 230 10.62 9.92 -17.73
N LEU A 231 9.99 11.06 -18.00
CA LEU A 231 8.53 11.27 -18.05
C LEU A 231 7.78 10.40 -19.10
N THR A 232 8.32 9.27 -19.55
CA THR A 232 7.63 8.26 -20.37
C THR A 232 6.95 7.22 -19.49
N PHE A 233 5.74 6.75 -19.78
CA PHE A 233 5.02 5.80 -18.90
C PHE A 233 5.70 4.41 -18.71
N ALA A 234 6.82 4.15 -19.38
CA ALA A 234 7.59 2.92 -19.26
C ALA A 234 8.65 3.00 -18.14
N SER A 235 8.85 1.87 -17.43
CA SER A 235 9.97 1.66 -16.50
C SER A 235 11.28 1.42 -17.27
N ASP A 236 12.41 1.85 -16.71
CA ASP A 236 13.73 1.46 -17.23
C ASP A 236 14.18 0.10 -16.69
N ALA A 237 13.51 -0.41 -15.65
CA ALA A 237 13.63 -1.81 -15.29
C ALA A 237 12.90 -2.67 -16.33
N PRO A 238 13.53 -3.73 -16.85
CA PRO A 238 12.98 -4.52 -17.95
C PRO A 238 11.74 -5.33 -17.55
N THR A 239 11.53 -5.56 -16.25
CA THR A 239 10.36 -6.27 -15.70
C THR A 239 9.94 -5.67 -14.36
N PHE A 240 8.70 -5.92 -13.94
CA PHE A 240 8.24 -5.57 -12.59
C PHE A 240 9.15 -6.15 -11.50
N THR A 241 9.59 -7.41 -11.67
CA THR A 241 10.50 -8.10 -10.75
C THR A 241 11.82 -7.34 -10.60
N GLU A 242 12.39 -6.87 -11.70
CA GLU A 242 13.62 -6.06 -11.66
C GLU A 242 13.37 -4.69 -11.02
N GLY A 243 12.23 -4.04 -11.28
CA GLY A 243 11.85 -2.79 -10.62
C GLY A 243 11.75 -2.93 -9.10
N MET A 244 11.15 -4.03 -8.62
CA MET A 244 11.09 -4.37 -7.20
C MET A 244 12.49 -4.66 -6.61
N ARG A 245 13.35 -5.37 -7.35
CA ARG A 245 14.74 -5.65 -6.93
C ARG A 245 15.53 -4.35 -6.76
N TRP A 246 15.49 -3.45 -7.75
CA TRP A 246 16.19 -2.18 -7.69
C TRP A 246 15.72 -1.34 -6.49
N GLY A 247 14.41 -1.28 -6.29
CA GLY A 247 13.84 -0.59 -5.14
C GLY A 247 14.29 -1.16 -3.79
N ALA A 248 14.29 -2.49 -3.64
CA ALA A 248 14.75 -3.15 -2.43
C ALA A 248 16.23 -2.88 -2.13
N GLU A 249 17.09 -2.88 -3.16
CA GLU A 249 18.52 -2.57 -3.03
C GLU A 249 18.75 -1.10 -2.63
N VAL A 250 18.04 -0.16 -3.27
CA VAL A 250 18.08 1.27 -2.89
C VAL A 250 17.59 1.47 -1.46
N TYR A 251 16.48 0.84 -1.07
CA TYR A 251 15.95 0.92 0.30
C TYR A 251 16.95 0.41 1.34
N ALA A 252 17.66 -0.69 1.06
CA ALA A 252 18.70 -1.20 1.94
C ALA A 252 19.86 -0.20 2.12
N LYS A 253 20.28 0.47 1.05
CA LYS A 253 21.29 1.56 1.11
C LYS A 253 20.76 2.76 1.90
N LEU A 254 19.54 3.20 1.62
CA LEU A 254 18.89 4.32 2.31
C LEU A 254 18.82 4.07 3.82
N LYS A 255 18.37 2.87 4.22
CA LYS A 255 18.30 2.49 5.64
C LYS A 255 19.67 2.49 6.32
N ALA A 256 20.72 2.05 5.63
CA ALA A 256 22.08 2.11 6.15
C ALA A 256 22.57 3.57 6.30
N LEU A 257 22.27 4.43 5.33
CA LEU A 257 22.62 5.84 5.36
C LEU A 257 21.89 6.61 6.45
N ALA A 258 20.58 6.37 6.59
CA ALA A 258 19.78 6.93 7.68
C ALA A 258 20.39 6.57 9.04
N LYS A 259 20.75 5.29 9.25
CA LYS A 259 21.41 4.85 10.49
C LYS A 259 22.78 5.49 10.72
N LYS A 260 23.56 5.66 9.64
CA LYS A 260 24.89 6.26 9.71
C LYS A 260 24.84 7.74 10.07
N LYS A 261 23.89 8.49 9.48
CA LYS A 261 23.81 9.95 9.62
C LYS A 261 23.01 10.39 10.85
N TYR A 262 21.95 9.67 11.20
CA TYR A 262 20.99 10.06 12.26
C TYR A 262 20.92 9.07 13.43
N GLY A 263 21.76 8.02 13.43
CA GLY A 263 21.84 7.04 14.50
C GLY A 263 20.95 5.81 14.30
N GLN A 264 21.15 4.77 15.13
CA GLN A 264 20.55 3.44 14.91
C GLN A 264 19.03 3.43 14.82
N SER A 265 18.35 4.28 15.61
CA SER A 265 16.89 4.41 15.62
C SER A 265 16.32 4.97 14.32
N ALA A 266 17.11 5.70 13.53
CA ALA A 266 16.67 6.26 12.25
C ALA A 266 16.40 5.20 11.17
N GLY A 267 16.82 3.96 11.40
CA GLY A 267 16.45 2.81 10.56
C GLY A 267 15.13 2.14 10.95
N ASN A 268 14.43 2.66 11.97
CA ASN A 268 13.05 2.26 12.25
C ASN A 268 12.14 2.71 11.11
N VAL A 269 10.99 2.06 10.99
CA VAL A 269 10.06 2.26 9.87
C VAL A 269 8.76 2.88 10.37
N GLY A 270 8.14 3.71 9.51
CA GLY A 270 6.78 4.21 9.72
C GLY A 270 5.72 3.18 9.29
N ASP A 271 4.46 3.62 9.27
CA ASP A 271 3.28 2.78 8.99
C ASP A 271 3.35 2.03 7.63
N GLU A 272 4.07 2.59 6.66
CA GLU A 272 4.20 2.07 5.29
C GLU A 272 5.57 1.46 4.98
N GLY A 273 6.41 1.25 5.99
CA GLY A 273 7.70 0.57 5.83
C GLY A 273 8.87 1.47 5.41
N GLY A 274 8.65 2.72 5.00
CA GLY A 274 9.70 3.71 4.79
C GLY A 274 10.42 4.06 6.09
N VAL A 275 11.71 4.45 5.99
CA VAL A 275 12.48 4.89 7.17
C VAL A 275 11.98 6.24 7.66
N ALA A 276 12.10 6.49 8.97
CA ALA A 276 11.66 7.75 9.58
C ALA A 276 12.81 8.44 10.35
N PRO A 277 13.89 8.86 9.67
CA PRO A 277 14.94 9.66 10.30
C PRO A 277 14.40 11.03 10.76
N ASP A 278 15.08 11.67 11.71
CA ASP A 278 14.73 13.02 12.19
C ASP A 278 15.16 14.10 11.18
N ILE A 279 14.54 14.07 10.00
CA ILE A 279 14.75 15.01 8.91
C ILE A 279 13.79 16.19 9.06
N GLN A 280 14.29 17.37 8.72
CA GLN A 280 13.55 18.63 8.86
C GLN A 280 12.98 19.14 7.53
N THR A 281 13.68 18.91 6.41
CA THR A 281 13.32 19.51 5.12
C THR A 281 13.20 18.47 4.00
N ALA A 282 12.43 18.81 2.96
CA ALA A 282 12.30 17.97 1.78
C ALA A 282 13.65 17.81 1.05
N ASP A 283 14.46 18.86 0.94
CA ASP A 283 15.79 18.80 0.31
C ASP A 283 16.73 17.80 1.01
N GLU A 284 16.68 17.73 2.34
CA GLU A 284 17.47 16.77 3.10
C GLU A 284 17.02 15.33 2.84
N ALA A 285 15.70 15.09 2.77
CA ALA A 285 15.15 13.78 2.39
C ALA A 285 15.55 13.39 0.96
N LEU A 286 15.40 14.31 0.00
CA LEU A 286 15.77 14.08 -1.40
C LEU A 286 17.27 13.80 -1.55
N SER A 287 18.12 14.53 -0.83
CA SER A 287 19.58 14.32 -0.84
C SER A 287 19.95 12.93 -0.34
N LEU A 288 19.33 12.49 0.77
CA LEU A 288 19.57 11.17 1.35
C LEU A 288 19.13 10.03 0.41
N ILE A 289 17.98 10.19 -0.24
CA ILE A 289 17.47 9.21 -1.22
C ILE A 289 18.36 9.17 -2.47
N THR A 290 18.79 10.34 -2.96
CA THR A 290 19.70 10.44 -4.12
C THR A 290 21.03 9.74 -3.84
N GLU A 291 21.62 9.95 -2.66
CA GLU A 291 22.84 9.24 -2.25
C GLU A 291 22.61 7.70 -2.18
N ALA A 292 21.43 7.27 -1.74
CA ALA A 292 21.09 5.84 -1.71
C ALA A 292 20.96 5.24 -3.12
N ILE A 293 20.36 5.97 -4.06
CA ILE A 293 20.25 5.59 -5.48
C ILE A 293 21.64 5.47 -6.10
N GLU A 294 22.54 6.42 -5.81
CA GLU A 294 23.93 6.40 -6.24
C GLU A 294 24.68 5.17 -5.70
N GLN A 295 24.62 4.93 -4.38
CA GLN A 295 25.31 3.79 -3.76
C GLN A 295 24.77 2.42 -4.19
N ALA A 296 23.55 2.37 -4.73
CA ALA A 296 22.97 1.18 -5.31
C ALA A 296 23.29 1.01 -6.81
N GLY A 297 23.89 2.02 -7.46
CA GLY A 297 24.28 1.96 -8.88
C GLY A 297 23.12 2.22 -9.86
N TYR A 298 22.08 2.92 -9.41
CA TYR A 298 20.86 3.19 -10.21
C TYR A 298 20.69 4.66 -10.62
N ILE A 299 21.77 5.45 -10.64
CA ILE A 299 21.76 6.82 -11.19
C ILE A 299 21.18 6.81 -12.61
N GLY A 300 20.25 7.71 -12.86
CA GLY A 300 19.54 7.86 -14.12
C GLY A 300 18.62 6.67 -14.45
N LYS A 301 18.34 5.79 -13.50
CA LYS A 301 17.43 4.64 -13.65
C LYS A 301 16.32 4.62 -12.60
N MET A 302 16.38 5.54 -11.64
CA MET A 302 15.43 5.72 -10.56
C MET A 302 15.05 7.19 -10.49
N ASN A 303 13.77 7.48 -10.37
CA ASN A 303 13.23 8.79 -10.05
C ASN A 303 12.70 8.76 -8.61
N ILE A 304 12.41 9.94 -8.08
CA ILE A 304 11.72 10.08 -6.81
C ILE A 304 10.33 10.67 -7.09
N ALA A 305 9.33 10.26 -6.32
CA ALA A 305 8.00 10.85 -6.29
C ALA A 305 7.66 11.23 -4.84
N MET A 306 6.74 12.17 -4.66
CA MET A 306 6.35 12.64 -3.33
C MET A 306 4.83 12.64 -3.19
N ASP A 307 4.34 12.15 -2.05
CA ASP A 307 3.03 12.53 -1.54
C ASP A 307 3.22 13.55 -0.43
N VAL A 308 2.72 14.75 -0.65
CA VAL A 308 2.86 15.85 0.30
C VAL A 308 1.73 15.83 1.33
N ALA A 309 0.56 15.27 1.02
CA ALA A 309 -0.63 15.31 1.87
C ALA A 309 -0.93 16.72 2.43
N SER A 310 -0.85 17.76 1.59
CA SER A 310 -0.85 19.17 2.04
C SER A 310 -2.10 19.61 2.80
N SER A 311 -3.21 18.87 2.70
CA SER A 311 -4.41 19.09 3.50
C SER A 311 -4.16 18.94 5.00
N GLU A 312 -3.23 18.08 5.41
CA GLU A 312 -2.90 17.82 6.83
C GLU A 312 -2.29 19.05 7.53
N PHE A 313 -1.69 19.95 6.76
CA PHE A 313 -1.04 21.15 7.27
C PHE A 313 -1.56 22.45 6.64
N TYR A 314 -2.72 22.39 5.99
CA TYR A 314 -3.44 23.58 5.52
C TYR A 314 -4.20 24.25 6.67
N LYS A 315 -4.07 25.57 6.76
CA LYS A 315 -4.70 26.40 7.79
C LYS A 315 -5.82 27.21 7.13
N THR A 316 -7.05 26.76 7.31
CA THR A 316 -8.23 27.27 6.60
C THR A 316 -8.50 28.75 6.84
N GLU A 317 -8.31 29.24 8.07
CA GLU A 317 -8.57 30.63 8.42
C GLU A 317 -7.57 31.58 7.74
N GLU A 318 -6.29 31.22 7.76
CA GLU A 318 -5.21 32.01 7.16
C GLU A 318 -5.04 31.76 5.66
N LYS A 319 -5.66 30.71 5.11
CA LYS A 319 -5.50 30.23 3.73
C LYS A 319 -4.04 30.00 3.34
N LYS A 320 -3.28 29.42 4.27
CA LYS A 320 -1.84 29.16 4.15
C LYS A 320 -1.49 27.75 4.61
N TYR A 321 -0.26 27.34 4.33
CA TYR A 321 0.29 26.04 4.70
C TYR A 321 1.38 26.20 5.74
N ASP A 322 1.31 25.37 6.78
CA ASP A 322 2.24 25.34 7.90
C ASP A 322 3.20 24.16 7.75
N LEU A 323 4.37 24.40 7.13
CA LEU A 323 5.38 23.35 6.94
C LEU A 323 6.06 22.91 8.25
N ASP A 324 5.67 23.50 9.38
CA ASP A 324 6.12 23.13 10.72
C ASP A 324 4.94 22.75 11.63
N PHE A 325 3.83 22.25 11.07
CA PHE A 325 2.57 22.04 11.80
C PHE A 325 2.65 21.12 13.03
N LYS A 326 3.70 20.29 13.12
CA LYS A 326 3.96 19.42 14.27
C LYS A 326 4.61 20.16 15.44
N ASN A 327 5.07 21.39 15.22
CA ASN A 327 5.55 22.30 16.25
C ASN A 327 4.35 23.07 16.83
N PRO A 328 4.03 22.92 18.12
CA PRO A 328 2.94 23.67 18.75
C PRO A 328 3.16 25.20 18.73
N ASN A 329 4.41 25.64 18.51
CA ASN A 329 4.80 27.05 18.43
C ASN A 329 5.24 27.44 17.01
N SER A 330 4.62 26.88 15.97
CA SER A 330 4.91 27.24 14.56
C SER A 330 4.73 28.75 14.33
N ASP A 331 5.70 29.36 13.65
CA ASP A 331 5.68 30.80 13.34
C ASP A 331 4.81 31.07 12.11
N LYS A 332 3.68 31.75 12.33
CA LYS A 332 2.72 32.16 11.29
C LYS A 332 3.36 33.03 10.19
N SER A 333 4.47 33.71 10.47
CA SER A 333 5.19 34.52 9.48
C SER A 333 5.86 33.65 8.40
N GLN A 334 6.18 32.40 8.73
CA GLN A 334 6.83 31.42 7.84
C GLN A 334 5.83 30.59 7.03
N TRP A 335 4.52 30.75 7.30
CA TRP A 335 3.50 30.01 6.59
C TRP A 335 3.39 30.47 5.14
N VAL A 336 3.30 29.50 4.24
CA VAL A 336 3.39 29.73 2.79
C VAL A 336 2.01 29.76 2.15
N THR A 337 1.83 30.58 1.12
CA THR A 337 0.63 30.55 0.29
C THR A 337 0.63 29.35 -0.65
N TYR A 338 -0.50 29.12 -1.33
CA TYR A 338 -0.60 28.12 -2.38
C TYR A 338 0.44 28.32 -3.48
N GLU A 339 0.65 29.55 -3.95
CA GLU A 339 1.59 29.88 -5.01
C GLU A 339 3.03 29.62 -4.58
N GLN A 340 3.37 29.96 -3.33
CA GLN A 340 4.68 29.71 -2.76
C GLN A 340 4.95 28.21 -2.60
N LEU A 341 3.97 27.44 -2.12
CA LEU A 341 4.09 25.98 -2.01
C LEU A 341 4.21 25.33 -3.39
N ALA A 342 3.42 25.77 -4.37
CA ALA A 342 3.52 25.30 -5.75
C ALA A 342 4.88 25.64 -6.38
N GLN A 343 5.44 26.81 -6.07
CA GLN A 343 6.78 27.18 -6.51
C GLN A 343 7.84 26.29 -5.85
N GLN A 344 7.73 26.02 -4.55
CA GLN A 344 8.62 25.09 -3.84
C GLN A 344 8.61 23.71 -4.49
N TYR A 345 7.44 23.20 -4.93
CA TYR A 345 7.38 21.93 -5.67
C TYR A 345 8.13 21.99 -7.00
N LYS A 346 8.05 23.11 -7.73
CA LYS A 346 8.81 23.31 -8.97
C LYS A 346 10.31 23.37 -8.71
N ASP A 347 10.72 24.02 -7.63
CA ASP A 347 12.13 24.16 -7.25
C ASP A 347 12.72 22.81 -6.83
N LEU A 348 12.02 22.06 -5.98
CA LEU A 348 12.40 20.70 -5.59
C LEU A 348 12.51 19.77 -6.80
N ALA A 349 11.56 19.90 -7.74
CA ALA A 349 11.62 19.18 -9.00
C ALA A 349 12.73 19.64 -9.94
N SER A 350 13.26 20.85 -9.80
CA SER A 350 14.33 21.34 -10.68
C SER A 350 15.72 21.05 -10.11
N ASN A 351 15.85 20.98 -8.78
CA ASN A 351 17.13 20.85 -8.07
C ASN A 351 17.67 19.42 -8.01
N VAL A 352 16.83 18.43 -8.27
CA VAL A 352 17.27 17.05 -8.46
C VAL A 352 17.34 16.86 -9.97
N ASP A 353 18.53 16.82 -10.57
CA ASP A 353 18.76 16.72 -12.03
C ASP A 353 18.03 15.51 -12.69
N GLU A 354 17.45 14.61 -11.89
CA GLU A 354 16.60 13.47 -12.29
C GLU A 354 15.09 13.77 -12.32
N PHE A 355 14.61 14.89 -11.78
CA PHE A 355 13.21 15.30 -11.86
C PHE A 355 12.98 16.18 -13.11
N ARG A 356 12.32 15.64 -14.11
CA ARG A 356 11.33 16.46 -14.85
C ARG A 356 9.99 16.15 -14.21
N SER A 357 9.41 17.12 -13.49
CA SER A 357 8.14 16.96 -12.78
C SER A 357 6.96 16.74 -13.71
N THR A 358 6.06 15.89 -13.23
CA THR A 358 4.68 15.76 -13.72
C THR A 358 3.86 16.94 -13.25
N GLU A 359 3.49 17.86 -14.16
CA GLU A 359 2.17 18.50 -14.06
C GLU A 359 1.10 17.41 -14.28
N LYS A 360 0.57 16.87 -13.18
CA LYS A 360 -0.80 16.35 -13.00
C LYS A 360 -0.88 15.56 -11.69
N ALA A 361 -0.99 16.28 -10.57
CA ALA A 361 -1.60 15.79 -9.34
C ALA A 361 -1.93 16.95 -8.37
N VAL A 362 -2.35 18.11 -8.87
CA VAL A 362 -3.12 19.08 -8.09
C VAL A 362 -4.54 19.07 -8.63
N GLN A 363 -5.27 18.00 -8.32
CA GLN A 363 -6.73 17.99 -8.44
C GLN A 363 -7.30 17.21 -7.26
N ASN A 364 -7.48 17.95 -6.18
CA ASN A 364 -8.58 17.91 -5.21
C ASN A 364 -8.39 19.20 -4.40
N SER A 365 -9.34 20.06 -4.12
CA SER A 365 -10.80 19.95 -4.10
C SER A 365 -11.35 21.39 -4.04
N HIS A 366 -11.38 22.09 -5.16
CA HIS A 366 -12.21 23.30 -5.31
C HIS A 366 -12.71 23.25 -6.75
N GLY A 367 -13.99 22.89 -6.92
CA GLY A 367 -14.63 22.91 -8.22
C GLY A 367 -14.51 24.30 -8.82
N PHE A 368 -14.13 24.39 -10.09
CA PHE A 368 -14.87 25.12 -11.11
C PHE A 368 -14.20 24.89 -12.46
N THR A 369 -14.76 23.95 -13.22
CA THR A 369 -14.86 24.10 -14.66
C THR A 369 -15.79 25.28 -14.93
N LYS A 370 -15.25 26.42 -15.35
CA LYS A 370 -15.99 27.36 -16.18
C LYS A 370 -15.03 28.17 -17.05
N SER A 371 -15.15 27.88 -18.34
CA SER A 371 -14.83 28.68 -19.52
C SER A 371 -15.02 30.20 -19.35
N MET A 372 -14.11 30.96 -19.97
CA MET A 372 -14.34 32.01 -21.01
C MET A 372 -13.40 33.21 -20.82
N PRO A 373 -13.02 33.95 -21.89
CA PRO A 373 -12.97 33.61 -23.33
C PRO A 373 -11.60 33.05 -23.76
#